data_AF-A0A6G0W7M1-F1
#
_entry.id   AF-A0A6G0W7M1-F1
#
_cell.length_a   1.000
_cell.length_b   1.000
_cell.length_c   1.000
_cell.angle_alpha   90.00
_cell.angle_beta   90.00
_cell.angle_gamma   90.00
#
_symmetry.space_group_name_H-M   'P 1'
#
loop_
_entity.id
_entity.type
_entity.pdbx_description
1 polymer ?
#
loop_
_entity_poly.entity_id
_entity_poly.type
_entity_poly.pdbx_seq_one_letter_code
_entity_poly.pdbx_strand_id
1 'polypeptide(L)'
;MKLDSTGEFQQNKEKIVEASYHIAFIKAQQKNPHTLGETLIKPSILKSVEIVLGEESKRKISEISLSDNTMKRRINELALDIQNQLIQKLKNSVFFAIQYDESTDVANCCQLLIYCRFINEKF
;
A
#
# COMPACT_ATOMS: atom_id res chain seq x y z
N MET A 1 -2.78 15.20 -20.88
CA MET A 1 -1.98 15.04 -22.12
C MET A 1 -2.04 13.57 -22.50
N LYS A 2 -2.86 13.18 -23.49
CA LYS A 2 -2.92 11.81 -24.03
C LYS A 2 -1.81 11.70 -25.08
N LEU A 3 -0.83 10.82 -24.89
CA LEU A 3 0.39 10.75 -25.70
C LEU A 3 0.34 9.66 -26.79
N ASP A 4 -0.74 8.88 -26.87
CA ASP A 4 -1.01 7.92 -27.93
C ASP A 4 -2.50 7.92 -28.34
N SER A 5 -2.78 7.64 -29.60
CA SER A 5 -4.15 7.56 -30.14
C SER A 5 -4.92 6.33 -29.61
N THR A 6 -4.20 5.34 -29.06
CA THR A 6 -4.71 4.06 -28.56
C THR A 6 -4.94 4.03 -27.04
N GLY A 7 -4.37 4.96 -26.26
CA GLY A 7 -4.49 4.99 -24.78
C GLY A 7 -3.67 3.93 -24.04
N GLU A 8 -2.86 3.16 -24.76
CA GLU A 8 -2.07 2.02 -24.27
C GLU A 8 -0.97 2.47 -23.29
N PHE A 9 -0.38 3.64 -23.53
CA PHE A 9 0.62 4.28 -22.68
C PHE A 9 0.05 4.63 -21.29
N GLN A 10 -1.16 5.21 -21.26
CA GLN A 10 -1.83 5.56 -20.01
C GLN A 10 -2.19 4.30 -19.22
N GLN A 11 -2.70 3.27 -19.90
CA GLN A 11 -3.06 2.00 -19.28
C GLN A 11 -1.84 1.26 -18.72
N ASN A 12 -0.70 1.29 -19.40
CA ASN A 12 0.54 0.70 -18.89
C ASN A 12 1.09 1.46 -17.67
N LYS A 13 1.00 2.80 -17.67
CA LYS A 13 1.40 3.61 -16.52
C LYS A 13 0.52 3.33 -15.28
N GLU A 14 -0.78 3.13 -15.47
CA GLU A 14 -1.70 2.74 -14.41
C GLU A 14 -1.31 1.40 -13.79
N LYS A 15 -1.06 0.37 -14.61
CA LYS A 15 -0.61 -0.95 -14.13
C LYS A 15 0.70 -0.89 -13.34
N ILE A 16 1.66 -0.08 -13.77
CA ILE A 16 2.94 0.11 -13.05
C ILE A 16 2.70 0.73 -11.68
N VAL A 17 1.84 1.74 -11.61
CA VAL A 17 1.47 2.39 -10.35
C VAL A 17 0.70 1.43 -9.45
N GLU A 18 -0.26 0.68 -9.98
CA GLU A 18 -1.03 -0.32 -9.24
C GLU A 18 -0.13 -1.40 -8.63
N ALA A 19 0.79 -1.97 -9.42
CA ALA A 19 1.74 -2.98 -8.94
C ALA A 19 2.58 -2.49 -7.76
N SER A 20 3.01 -1.22 -7.80
CA SER A 20 3.80 -0.63 -6.71
C SER A 20 2.96 -0.33 -5.47
N TYR A 21 1.64 -0.09 -5.59
CA TYR A 21 0.75 -0.04 -4.43
C TYR A 21 0.56 -1.43 -3.81
N HIS A 22 0.41 -2.48 -4.62
CA HIS A 22 0.33 -3.84 -4.12
C HIS A 22 1.58 -4.26 -3.35
N ILE A 23 2.77 -3.96 -3.87
CA ILE A 23 4.03 -4.25 -3.18
C ILE A 23 4.12 -3.46 -1.86
N ALA A 24 3.70 -2.19 -1.86
CA ALA A 24 3.62 -1.37 -0.65
C ALA A 24 2.66 -1.95 0.40
N PHE A 25 1.49 -2.42 -0.05
CA PHE A 25 0.49 -3.04 0.82
C PHE A 25 1.00 -4.33 1.47
N ILE A 26 1.52 -5.28 0.68
CA ILE A 26 2.07 -6.56 1.19
C ILE A 26 3.18 -6.28 2.20
N LYS A 27 4.04 -5.32 1.89
CA LYS A 27 5.14 -4.92 2.77
C LYS A 27 4.65 -4.37 4.12
N ALA A 28 3.64 -3.49 4.08
CA ALA A 28 3.05 -2.92 5.30
C ALA A 28 2.42 -4.02 6.17
N GLN A 29 1.71 -4.99 5.56
CA GLN A 29 1.13 -6.12 6.28
C GLN A 29 2.18 -6.98 6.98
N GLN A 30 3.35 -7.15 6.37
CA GLN A 30 4.47 -7.90 6.95
C GLN A 30 5.30 -7.10 7.97
N LYS A 31 4.96 -5.82 8.22
CA LYS A 31 5.69 -4.91 9.12
C LYS A 31 7.19 -4.78 8.79
N ASN A 32 7.53 -4.88 7.51
CA ASN A 32 8.90 -4.90 7.03
C ASN A 32 9.50 -3.48 6.87
N PRO A 33 10.81 -3.27 7.16
CA PRO A 33 11.47 -1.97 6.99
C PRO A 33 11.35 -1.42 5.56
N HIS A 34 11.09 -0.12 5.41
CA HIS A 34 10.90 0.54 4.11
C HIS A 34 12.06 0.32 3.11
N THR A 35 13.28 0.17 3.62
CA THR A 35 14.52 -0.09 2.87
C THR A 35 14.51 -1.35 2.01
N LEU A 36 13.76 -2.39 2.42
CA LEU A 36 13.69 -3.66 1.67
C LEU A 36 13.16 -3.53 0.24
N GLY A 37 12.49 -2.42 -0.09
CA GLY A 37 11.94 -2.17 -1.42
C GLY A 37 13.05 -1.98 -2.44
N GLU A 38 13.99 -1.10 -2.12
CA GLU A 38 15.17 -0.82 -2.94
C GLU A 38 16.24 -1.91 -2.81
N THR A 39 16.50 -2.39 -1.60
CA THR A 39 17.69 -3.24 -1.34
C THR A 39 17.52 -4.69 -1.75
N LEU A 40 16.29 -5.21 -1.76
CA LEU A 40 16.03 -6.62 -2.01
C LEU A 40 14.95 -6.86 -3.05
N ILE A 41 13.75 -6.30 -2.85
CA ILE A 41 12.59 -6.63 -3.68
C ILE A 41 12.83 -6.24 -5.14
N LYS A 42 13.27 -5.00 -5.40
CA LYS A 42 13.48 -4.52 -6.77
C LYS A 42 14.59 -5.30 -7.50
N PRO A 43 15.81 -5.48 -6.94
CA PRO A 43 16.85 -6.30 -7.58
C PRO A 43 16.42 -7.74 -7.85
N SER A 44 15.75 -8.39 -6.89
CA SER A 44 15.30 -9.78 -7.03
C SER A 44 14.30 -9.93 -8.19
N ILE A 45 13.27 -9.09 -8.24
CA ILE A 45 12.27 -9.15 -9.31
C ILE A 45 12.92 -8.89 -10.67
N LEU A 46 13.79 -7.87 -10.78
CA LEU A 46 14.45 -7.56 -12.04
C LEU A 46 15.34 -8.70 -12.53
N LYS A 47 16.10 -9.33 -11.63
CA LYS A 47 16.96 -10.45 -12.01
C LYS A 47 16.16 -11.69 -12.41
N SER A 48 15.09 -12.01 -11.69
CA SER A 48 14.19 -13.12 -12.05
C SER A 48 13.51 -12.90 -13.40
N VAL A 49 13.01 -11.69 -13.66
CA VAL A 49 12.36 -11.36 -14.95
C VAL A 49 13.36 -11.39 -16.10
N GLU A 50 14.59 -10.90 -15.89
CA GLU A 50 15.66 -11.00 -16.88
C GLU A 50 15.94 -12.44 -17.28
N ILE A 51 16.11 -13.33 -16.30
CA ILE A 51 16.45 -14.74 -16.53
C ILE A 51 15.31 -15.48 -17.23
N VAL A 52 14.07 -15.25 -16.82
CA VAL A 52 12.91 -16.04 -17.27
C VAL A 52 12.25 -15.46 -18.53
N LEU A 53 12.17 -14.13 -18.62
CA LEU A 53 11.36 -13.42 -19.61
C LEU A 53 12.17 -12.46 -20.50
N GLY A 54 13.49 -12.36 -20.27
CA GLY A 54 14.40 -11.56 -21.07
C GLY A 54 14.45 -10.07 -20.71
N GLU A 55 15.38 -9.37 -21.36
CA GLU A 55 15.70 -7.96 -21.11
C GLU A 55 14.57 -6.98 -21.45
N GLU A 56 13.73 -7.28 -22.45
CA GLU A 56 12.60 -6.41 -22.79
C GLU A 56 11.57 -6.35 -21.63
N SER A 57 11.26 -7.51 -21.06
CA SER A 57 10.34 -7.62 -19.91
C SER A 57 10.91 -6.94 -18.67
N LYS A 58 12.22 -7.10 -18.43
CA LYS A 58 12.92 -6.43 -17.31
C LYS A 58 12.80 -4.91 -17.40
N ARG A 59 12.94 -4.32 -18.60
CA ARG A 59 12.79 -2.86 -18.80
C ARG A 59 11.41 -2.38 -18.36
N LYS A 60 10.34 -3.06 -18.78
CA LYS A 60 8.96 -2.73 -18.37
C LYS A 60 8.78 -2.78 -16.85
N ILE A 61 9.34 -3.79 -16.19
CA ILE A 61 9.24 -3.96 -14.72
C ILE A 61 10.10 -2.96 -13.96
N SER A 62 11.21 -2.48 -14.55
CA SER A 62 12.11 -1.51 -13.91
C SER A 62 11.46 -0.15 -13.64
N GLU A 63 10.39 0.16 -14.37
CA GLU A 63 9.57 1.36 -14.21
C GLU A 63 8.77 1.37 -12.91
N ILE A 64 8.58 0.21 -12.26
CA ILE A 64 7.94 0.13 -10.94
C ILE A 64 8.82 0.86 -9.93
N SER A 65 8.33 2.00 -9.44
CA SER A 65 9.03 2.76 -8.40
C SER A 65 8.82 2.12 -7.04
N LEU A 66 9.90 1.56 -6.49
CA LEU A 66 9.97 0.95 -5.17
C LEU A 66 10.96 1.70 -4.26
N SER A 67 11.23 2.97 -4.57
CA SER A 67 12.12 3.76 -3.73
C SER A 67 11.57 3.94 -2.32
N ASP A 68 12.43 4.11 -1.33
CA ASP A 68 12.01 4.19 0.08
C ASP A 68 10.99 5.31 0.30
N ASN A 69 11.23 6.46 -0.34
CA ASN A 69 10.29 7.59 -0.35
C ASN A 69 8.97 7.25 -1.02
N THR A 70 9.01 6.53 -2.14
CA THR A 70 7.80 6.09 -2.85
C THR A 70 7.00 5.10 -2.02
N MET A 71 7.68 4.13 -1.41
CA MET A 71 7.07 3.10 -0.57
C MET A 71 6.43 3.71 0.67
N LYS A 72 7.12 4.63 1.35
CA LYS A 72 6.57 5.39 2.47
C LYS A 72 5.31 6.15 2.07
N ARG A 73 5.36 6.90 0.96
CA ARG A 73 4.20 7.67 0.47
C ARG A 73 3.00 6.78 0.18
N ARG A 74 3.20 5.67 -0.54
CA ARG A 74 2.12 4.72 -0.88
C ARG A 74 1.51 4.06 0.34
N ILE A 75 2.33 3.71 1.33
CA ILE A 75 1.83 3.14 2.60
C ILE A 75 0.96 4.17 3.33
N ASN A 76 1.38 5.44 3.37
CA ASN A 76 0.57 6.51 3.98
C ASN A 76 -0.74 6.74 3.21
N GLU A 77 -0.71 6.75 1.88
CA GLU A 77 -1.90 6.89 1.04
C GLU A 77 -2.87 5.71 1.24
N LEU A 78 -2.38 4.47 1.30
CA LEU A 78 -3.17 3.28 1.60
C LEU A 78 -3.77 3.34 3.00
N ALA A 79 -3.01 3.76 4.01
CA ALA A 79 -3.50 3.90 5.38
C ALA A 79 -4.61 4.95 5.47
N LEU A 80 -4.45 6.10 4.80
CA LEU A 80 -5.46 7.14 4.74
C LEU A 80 -6.72 6.66 4.03
N ASP A 81 -6.59 5.92 2.93
CA ASP A 81 -7.73 5.36 2.22
C ASP A 81 -8.52 4.37 3.08
N ILE A 82 -7.83 3.43 3.74
CA ILE A 82 -8.45 2.48 4.67
C ILE A 82 -9.16 3.22 5.81
N GLN A 83 -8.54 4.26 6.38
CA GLN A 83 -9.14 5.09 7.42
C GLN A 83 -10.42 5.78 6.92
N ASN A 84 -10.38 6.38 5.72
CA ASN A 84 -11.53 7.03 5.13
C ASN A 84 -12.67 6.05 4.87
N GLN A 85 -12.37 4.87 4.32
CA GLN A 85 -13.35 3.80 4.13
C GLN A 85 -13.98 3.36 5.45
N LEU A 86 -13.19 3.22 6.51
CA LEU A 86 -13.69 2.89 7.85
C LEU A 86 -14.62 3.99 8.38
N ILE A 87 -14.21 5.26 8.30
CA ILE A 87 -15.02 6.40 8.75
C ILE A 87 -16.36 6.44 8.00
N GLN A 88 -16.36 6.21 6.69
CA GLN A 88 -17.60 6.19 5.90
C GLN A 88 -18.51 5.05 6.34
N LYS A 89 -17.96 3.85 6.57
CA LYS A 89 -18.75 2.72 7.09
C LYS A 89 -19.34 3.01 8.46
N LEU A 90 -18.60 3.67 9.35
CA LEU A 90 -19.08 4.06 10.67
C LEU A 90 -20.20 5.09 10.60
N LYS A 91 -20.08 6.09 9.73
CA LYS A 91 -21.12 7.11 9.51
C LYS A 91 -22.42 6.52 8.99
N ASN A 92 -22.34 5.45 8.20
CA ASN A 92 -23.51 4.78 7.63
C ASN A 92 -24.08 3.69 8.55
N SER A 93 -23.35 3.27 9.58
CA SER A 93 -23.81 2.22 10.48
C SER A 93 -24.89 2.72 11.43
N VAL A 94 -26.04 2.04 11.47
CA VAL A 94 -27.14 2.36 12.40
C VAL A 94 -26.70 2.26 13.86
N PHE A 95 -25.84 1.28 14.16
CA PHE A 95 -25.30 1.06 15.50
C PHE A 95 -23.78 0.93 15.44
N PHE A 96 -23.08 1.64 16.31
CA PHE A 96 -21.65 1.43 16.51
C PHE A 96 -21.27 1.66 17.98
N ALA A 97 -20.17 1.06 18.41
CA ALA A 97 -19.57 1.26 19.72
C ALA A 97 -18.08 1.55 19.54
N ILE A 98 -17.56 2.49 20.32
CA ILE A 98 -16.14 2.82 20.38
C ILE A 98 -15.68 2.57 21.82
N GLN A 99 -14.59 1.84 21.96
CA GLN A 99 -13.88 1.65 23.23
C GLN A 99 -12.49 2.23 23.08
N TYR A 100 -12.03 2.97 24.07
CA TYR A 100 -10.66 3.46 24.12
C TYR A 100 -9.99 2.93 25.39
N ASP A 101 -8.75 2.51 25.26
CA ASP A 101 -7.92 2.01 26.34
C ASP A 101 -6.57 2.73 26.28
N GLU A 102 -6.22 3.42 27.35
CA GLU A 102 -4.93 4.10 27.47
C GLU A 102 -4.06 3.32 28.46
N SER A 103 -2.86 2.95 28.02
CA SER A 103 -1.86 2.28 28.85
C SER A 103 -0.52 2.99 28.74
N THR A 104 0.34 2.78 29.72
CA THR A 104 1.70 3.31 29.72
C THR A 104 2.68 2.15 29.60
N ASP A 105 3.63 2.23 28.66
CA ASP A 105 4.65 1.20 28.52
C ASP A 105 5.80 1.36 29.53
N VAL A 106 6.76 0.42 29.50
CA VAL A 106 7.92 0.41 30.39
C VAL A 106 8.86 1.62 30.20
N ALA A 107 8.74 2.35 29.09
CA ALA A 107 9.47 3.58 28.81
C ALA A 107 8.69 4.84 29.20
N ASN A 108 7.57 4.68 29.92
CA ASN A 108 6.66 5.75 30.33
C ASN A 108 6.03 6.48 29.13
N CYS A 109 5.88 5.80 27.98
CA CYS A 109 5.15 6.32 26.82
C CYS A 109 3.68 5.90 26.89
N CYS A 110 2.76 6.88 26.82
CA CYS A 110 1.34 6.61 26.72
C CYS A 110 0.99 6.02 25.35
N GLN A 111 0.20 4.95 25.35
CA GLN A 111 -0.32 4.25 24.18
C GLN A 111 -1.84 4.25 24.26
N LEU A 112 -2.51 4.80 23.23
CA LEU A 112 -3.97 4.82 23.12
C LEU A 112 -4.42 3.79 22.08
N LEU A 113 -5.19 2.79 22.51
CA LEU A 113 -5.87 1.85 21.64
C LEU A 113 -7.33 2.27 21.49
N ILE A 114 -7.82 2.27 20.25
CA ILE A 114 -9.22 2.56 19.94
C ILE A 114 -9.80 1.35 19.21
N TYR A 115 -10.78 0.69 19.83
CA TYR A 115 -11.55 -0.38 19.23
C TYR A 115 -12.89 0.15 18.75
N CYS A 116 -13.25 -0.15 17.51
CA CYS A 116 -14.55 0.19 16.97
C CYS A 116 -15.30 -1.07 16.52
N ARG A 117 -16.55 -1.21 16.96
CA ARG A 117 -17.47 -2.28 16.53
C ARG A 117 -18.68 -1.63 15.88
N PHE A 118 -19.06 -2.09 14.69
CA PHE A 118 -20.18 -1.54 13.93
C PHE A 118 -20.83 -2.61 13.07
N ILE A 119 -22.06 -2.37 12.63
CA ILE A 119 -22.78 -3.26 11.72
C ILE A 119 -22.51 -2.78 10.29
N ASN A 120 -21.88 -3.64 9.49
CA ASN A 120 -21.64 -3.34 8.08
C ASN A 120 -22.84 -3.82 7.26
N GLU A 121 -23.48 -2.93 6.50
CA GLU A 121 -24.72 -3.20 5.75
C GLU A 121 -24.59 -4.19 4.57
N LYS A 122 -23.39 -4.73 4.32
CA LYS A 122 -23.16 -5.74 3.28
C LYS A 122 -23.43 -7.15 3.82
N PHE A 123 -24.67 -7.61 3.67
CA PHE A 123 -25.02 -9.02 3.55
C PHE A 123 -25.30 -9.37 2.09
#